data_AF-A0A2U3KYV1-F1
#
_entry.id   AF-A0A2U3KYV1-F1
#
_cell.length_a   1.000
_cell.length_b   1.000
_cell.length_c   1.000
_cell.angle_alpha   90.00
_cell.angle_beta   90.00
_cell.angle_gamma   90.00
#
_symmetry.space_group_name_H-M   'P 1'
#
loop_
_entity.id
_entity.type
_entity.pdbx_description
1 polymer ?
#
loop_
_entity_poly.entity_id
_entity_poly.type
_entity_poly.pdbx_seq_one_letter_code
_entity_poly.pdbx_strand_id
1 'polypeptide(L)' 'MHFQDVPDRPRELLDSTTRLIPGDGVCALVRILRKLAEKGYFGPLSVELMYSRNARAYWSSASMPPPASNGEHIS' A
#
# COMPACT_ATOMS: atom_id res chain seq x y z
N MET A 1 -7.56 -8.79 2.17
CA MET A 1 -6.79 -8.60 0.92
C MET A 1 -5.87 -7.41 1.12
N HIS A 2 -4.63 -7.49 0.66
CA HIS A 2 -3.67 -6.38 0.77
C HIS A 2 -3.65 -5.58 -0.53
N PHE A 3 -3.64 -4.26 -0.41
CA PHE A 3 -3.50 -3.37 -1.55
C PHE A 3 -2.54 -2.22 -1.25
N GLN A 4 -1.88 -1.79 -2.31
CA GLN A 4 -0.88 -0.74 -2.35
C GLN A 4 -0.83 -0.20 -3.77
N ASP A 5 -0.22 0.96 -3.95
CA ASP A 5 0.08 1.51 -5.27
C ASP A 5 1.57 1.39 -5.61
N VAL A 6 1.91 1.64 -6.87
CA VAL A 6 3.30 1.64 -7.36
C VAL A 6 3.56 2.82 -8.29
N PRO A 7 4.80 3.36 -8.34
CA PRO A 7 5.16 4.42 -9.26
C PRO A 7 5.18 3.93 -10.71
N ASP A 8 5.04 4.87 -11.64
CA ASP A 8 5.13 4.62 -13.08
C ASP A 8 6.59 4.39 -13.53
N ARG A 9 7.05 3.14 -13.46
CA ARG A 9 8.41 2.75 -13.89
C ARG A 9 8.47 1.26 -14.24
N PRO A 10 9.53 0.81 -14.95
CA PRO A 10 9.70 -0.59 -15.30
C PRO A 10 9.53 -1.52 -14.10
N ARG A 11 8.84 -2.64 -14.33
CA ARG A 11 8.45 -3.61 -13.29
C ARG A 11 9.66 -4.16 -12.55
N GLU A 12 10.78 -4.31 -13.25
CA GLU A 12 12.04 -4.84 -12.73
C GLU A 12 12.67 -3.92 -11.68
N LEU A 13 12.29 -2.65 -11.67
CA LEU A 13 12.76 -1.68 -10.68
C LEU A 13 11.86 -1.64 -9.44
N LEU A 14 10.66 -2.25 -9.47
CA LEU A 14 9.70 -2.26 -8.37
C LEU A 14 10.14 -3.21 -7.26
N ASP A 15 10.20 -2.69 -6.04
CA ASP A 15 10.46 -3.45 -4.82
C ASP A 15 9.55 -3.00 -3.65
N SER A 16 9.64 -3.68 -2.51
CA SER A 16 8.83 -3.38 -1.31
C SER A 16 9.00 -1.94 -0.80
N THR A 17 10.16 -1.32 -1.00
CA THR A 17 10.46 0.03 -0.54
C THR A 17 9.84 1.13 -1.40
N THR A 18 9.29 0.74 -2.55
CA THR A 18 8.79 1.69 -3.57
C THR A 18 7.28 1.75 -3.67
N ARG A 19 6.58 1.07 -2.75
CA ARG A 19 5.12 1.13 -2.62
C ARG A 19 4.66 2.57 -2.35
N LEU A 20 3.51 2.92 -2.89
CA LEU A 20 2.84 4.21 -2.72
C LEU A 20 1.50 4.02 -2.02
N ILE A 21 0.98 5.12 -1.47
CA ILE A 21 -0.38 5.16 -0.93
C ILE A 21 -1.37 4.90 -2.09
N PRO A 22 -2.40 4.05 -1.90
CA PRO A 22 -3.45 3.82 -2.90
C PRO A 22 -4.02 5.12 -3.48
N GLY A 23 -3.90 5.31 -4.79
CA GLY A 23 -4.35 6.52 -5.50
C GLY A 23 -3.22 7.44 -5.98
N ASP A 24 -2.01 7.30 -5.44
CA ASP A 24 -0.85 8.11 -5.82
C ASP A 24 0.01 7.47 -6.94
N GLY A 25 -0.34 6.26 -7.39
CA GLY A 25 0.43 5.50 -8.38
C GLY A 25 -0.38 5.09 -9.60
N VAL A 26 0.12 4.08 -10.31
CA VAL A 26 -0.45 3.61 -11.60
C VAL A 26 -1.18 2.28 -11.52
N CYS A 27 -1.37 1.72 -10.32
CA CYS A 27 -2.17 0.52 -10.16
C CYS A 27 -3.62 0.78 -10.61
N ALA A 28 -4.19 -0.15 -11.38
CA ALA A 28 -5.60 -0.09 -11.79
C ALA A 28 -6.55 -0.49 -10.63
N LEU A 29 -6.43 0.17 -9.47
CA LEU A 29 -7.07 -0.20 -8.20
C LEU A 29 -8.59 -0.31 -8.32
N VAL A 30 -9.25 0.68 -8.94
CA VAL A 30 -10.71 0.65 -9.15
C VAL A 30 -11.14 -0.58 -9.94
N ARG A 31 -10.39 -0.96 -10.97
CA ARG A 31 -10.67 -2.15 -11.79
C ARG A 31 -10.49 -3.44 -10.99
N ILE A 32 -9.44 -3.51 -10.17
CA ILE A 32 -9.16 -4.67 -9.31
C ILE A 32 -10.26 -4.83 -8.26
N LEU A 33 -10.63 -3.74 -7.55
CA LEU A 33 -11.66 -3.76 -6.51
C LEU A 33 -13.03 -4.11 -7.07
N ARG A 34 -13.41 -3.60 -8.26
CA ARG A 34 -14.64 -4.01 -8.95
C ARG A 34 -14.63 -5.51 -9.25
N LYS A 35 -13.52 -6.04 -9.76
CA LYS A 35 -13.42 -7.48 -10.06
C LYS A 35 -13.51 -8.34 -8.80
N LEU A 36 -13.01 -7.86 -7.66
CA LEU A 36 -13.17 -8.55 -6.38
C LEU A 36 -14.63 -8.56 -5.92
N ALA A 37 -15.33 -7.43 -6.03
CA ALA A 37 -16.76 -7.34 -5.71
C ALA A 37 -17.60 -8.26 -6.62
N GLU A 38 -17.32 -8.29 -7.93
CA GLU A 38 -17.98 -9.22 -8.88
C GLU A 38 -17.76 -10.70 -8.53
N LYS A 39 -16.62 -11.03 -7.91
CA LYS A 39 -16.30 -12.38 -7.44
C LYS A 39 -16.89 -12.70 -6.06
N GLY A 40 -17.68 -11.79 -5.49
CA GLY A 40 -18.30 -11.97 -4.16
C GLY A 40 -17.34 -11.75 -3.00
N TYR A 41 -16.23 -11.03 -3.19
CA TYR A 41 -15.34 -10.68 -2.09
C TYR A 41 -15.89 -9.46 -1.32
N PHE A 42 -16.28 -9.68 -0.07
CA PHE A 42 -16.74 -8.65 0.87
C PHE A 42 -15.90 -8.61 2.16
N GLY A 43 -14.72 -9.23 2.14
CA GLY A 43 -13.80 -9.25 3.27
C GLY A 43 -13.01 -7.94 3.45
N PRO A 44 -12.21 -7.84 4.51
CA PRO A 44 -11.45 -6.63 4.82
C PRO A 44 -10.38 -6.32 3.77
N LEU A 45 -10.26 -5.03 3.43
CA LEU A 45 -9.18 -4.47 2.63
C LEU A 45 -8.15 -3.82 3.56
N SER A 46 -6.89 -4.23 3.46
CA SER A 46 -5.79 -3.71 4.28
C SER A 46 -4.76 -3.01 3.39
N VAL A 47 -4.33 -1.81 3.82
CA VAL A 47 -3.26 -1.07 3.15
C VAL A 47 -1.91 -1.54 3.69
N GLU A 48 -1.01 -1.98 2.82
CA GLU A 48 0.29 -2.52 3.23
C GLU A 48 1.48 -1.80 2.59
N LEU A 49 2.11 -0.92 3.36
CA LEU A 49 3.22 -0.07 2.91
C LEU A 49 4.58 -0.46 3.52
N MET A 50 4.76 -1.73 3.91
CA MET A 50 5.97 -2.26 4.56
C MET A 50 7.25 -1.72 3.90
N TYR A 51 8.03 -0.93 4.66
CA TYR A 51 9.30 -0.29 4.26
C TYR A 51 9.23 0.77 3.16
N SER A 52 8.04 1.27 2.83
CA SER A 52 7.90 2.32 1.83
C SER A 52 8.63 3.59 2.28
N ARG A 53 9.61 4.00 1.47
CA ARG A 53 10.29 5.31 1.64
C ARG A 53 9.32 6.46 1.43
N ASN A 54 8.36 6.28 0.52
CA ASN A 54 7.37 7.27 0.15
C ASN A 54 6.33 7.47 1.26
N ALA A 55 5.89 6.38 1.88
CA ALA A 55 5.07 6.40 3.08
C ALA A 55 5.71 7.28 4.16
N ARG A 56 6.96 6.97 4.54
CA ARG A 56 7.64 7.71 5.62
C ARG A 56 7.68 9.22 5.37
N ALA A 57 7.92 9.64 4.12
CA ALA A 57 7.87 11.05 3.74
C ALA A 57 6.45 11.65 3.91
N TYR A 58 5.42 10.92 3.48
CA TYR A 58 4.02 11.33 3.60
C TYR A 58 3.56 11.50 5.06
N TRP A 59 3.91 10.55 5.94
CA TRP A 59 3.59 10.67 7.37
C TRP A 59 4.31 11.86 8.02
N SER A 60 5.55 12.15 7.60
CA SER A 60 6.30 13.29 8.11
C SER A 60 5.71 14.64 7.67
N SER A 61 5.13 14.74 6.47
CA SER A 61 4.54 15.98 5.96
C SER A 61 3.10 16.19 6.44
N ALA A 62 2.34 15.11 6.66
CA ALA A 62 0.94 15.16 7.07
C ALA A 62 0.73 15.51 8.56
N SER A 63 1.79 15.76 9.34
CA SER A 63 1.72 15.92 10.81
C SER A 63 1.01 14.77 11.53
N MET A 64 0.92 13.59 10.90
CA MET A 64 0.37 12.40 11.53
C MET A 64 1.46 11.69 12.32
N PRO A 65 1.15 11.11 13.49
CA PRO A 65 2.09 10.24 14.17
C PRO A 65 2.46 9.07 13.24
N PRO A 66 3.73 8.64 13.23
CA PRO A 66 4.13 7.49 12.42
C PRO A 66 3.29 6.27 12.82
N PRO A 67 2.97 5.37 11.88
CA PRO A 67 2.24 4.16 12.22
C PRO A 67 3.02 3.38 13.29
N ALA A 68 2.29 2.79 14.24
CA ALA A 68 2.90 1.95 15.27
C ALA A 68 3.80 0.90 14.60
N SER A 69 5.04 0.79 15.07
CA SER A 69 5.98 -0.21 14.56
C SER A 69 5.42 -1.60 14.88
N ASN A 70 4.95 -2.32 13.87
CA ASN A 70 4.58 -3.72 14.02
C ASN A 70 5.87 -4.53 14.27
N GLY A 71 6.25 -4.69 15.53
CA GLY A 71 7.53 -5.32 15.86
C GLY A 71 7.88 -5.37 17.34
N GLU A 72 6.98 -5.85 18.19
CA GLU A 72 7.44 -6.75 19.26
C GLU A 72 7.06 -8.17 18.85
N HIS A 73 8.09 -8.94 18.55
CA HIS A 73 8.05 -10.36 18.25
C HIS A 73 7.73 -11.08 19.57
N ILE A 74 6.47 -11.43 19.81
CA ILE A 74 6.14 -12.36 20.90
C ILE A 74 6.72 -13.73 20.52
N SER A 75 7.74 -14.12 21.29
CA SER A 75 8.34 -15.46 21.29
C SER A 75 7.41 -16.45 21.99
#